data_AF-A0A8S2S579-F1
#
_entry.id   AF-A0A8S2S579-F1
#
_cell.length_a   1.000
_cell.length_b   1.000
_cell.length_c   1.000
_cell.angle_alpha   90.00
_cell.angle_beta   90.00
_cell.angle_gamma   90.00
#
_symmetry.space_group_name_H-M   'P 1'
#
loop_
_entity.id
_entity.type
_entity.pdbx_description
1 polymer ?
#
loop_
_entity_poly.entity_id
_entity_poly.type
_entity_poly.pdbx_seq_one_letter_code
_entity_poly.pdbx_strand_id
1 'polypeptide(L)'
;MLQSNQICPSNSPWSSPVIIHKKRDGSIRFLVDYRGHCFYTKLDLKSGYFQLPMHETDKDKTAFITQDALWEFNVLPQGIMNGSPKFQRTMHNLLGFGRWDYVMVYLDDILIFSCSFNEHTKHLNEILSILAKANFQVNPDKCCIAVQEIYFLSHTINEQLIKPNGNKITAIIDLPAPTTIKEANEFLDK
;
A
#
# COMPACT_ATOMS: atom_id res chain seq x y z
N MET A 1 11.79 -0.48 26.88
CA MET A 1 10.55 -1.29 26.92
C MET A 1 10.85 -2.77 27.17
N LEU A 2 11.59 -3.47 26.30
CA LEU A 2 12.01 -4.87 26.56
C LEU A 2 12.95 -4.99 27.78
N GLN A 3 14.05 -4.24 27.83
CA GLN A 3 15.00 -4.24 28.96
C GLN A 3 14.38 -3.76 30.28
N SER A 4 13.35 -2.91 30.20
CA SER A 4 12.61 -2.38 31.35
C SER A 4 11.41 -3.24 31.73
N ASN A 5 11.27 -4.43 31.13
CA ASN A 5 10.20 -5.40 31.38
C ASN A 5 8.77 -4.85 31.24
N GLN A 6 8.57 -3.86 30.36
CA GLN A 6 7.26 -3.25 30.09
C GLN A 6 6.49 -3.96 28.96
N ILE A 7 7.17 -4.75 28.12
CA ILE A 7 6.60 -5.54 27.03
C ILE A 7 7.31 -6.89 26.96
N CYS A 8 6.63 -7.91 26.44
CA CYS A 8 7.17 -9.23 26.17
C CYS A 8 6.83 -9.67 24.72
N PRO A 9 7.60 -10.62 24.15
CA PRO A 9 7.22 -11.28 22.91
C PRO A 9 5.84 -11.95 23.04
N SER A 10 5.03 -11.91 21.99
CA SER A 10 3.67 -12.44 21.99
C SER A 10 3.39 -13.21 20.70
N ASN A 11 2.66 -14.33 20.81
CA ASN A 11 2.08 -15.08 19.68
C ASN A 11 0.58 -14.80 19.52
N SER A 12 0.13 -13.65 20.00
CA SER A 12 -1.25 -13.18 19.88
C SER A 12 -1.69 -13.15 18.42
N PRO A 13 -2.91 -13.61 18.08
CA PRO A 13 -3.51 -13.41 16.76
C PRO A 13 -3.94 -11.95 16.52
N TRP A 14 -3.79 -11.08 17.54
CA TRP A 14 -4.12 -9.66 17.51
C TRP A 14 -2.86 -8.80 17.45
N SER A 15 -2.93 -7.73 16.64
CA SER A 15 -1.90 -6.69 16.58
C SER A 15 -2.53 -5.33 16.31
N SER A 16 -1.90 -4.28 16.84
CA SER A 16 -2.22 -2.89 16.55
C SER A 16 -0.98 -2.24 15.94
N PRO A 17 -1.12 -1.44 14.87
CA PRO A 17 0.03 -0.83 14.22
C PRO A 17 0.74 0.14 15.17
N VAL A 18 2.05 0.24 15.00
CA VAL A 18 2.87 1.21 15.73
C VAL A 18 3.09 2.43 14.85
N ILE A 19 2.80 3.61 15.40
CA ILE A 19 3.10 4.90 14.80
C ILE A 19 4.33 5.48 15.49
N ILE A 20 5.33 5.80 14.68
CA ILE A 20 6.56 6.45 15.14
C ILE A 20 6.44 7.95 14.88
N HIS A 21 6.25 8.73 15.93
CA HIS A 21 6.10 10.18 15.84
C HIS A 21 7.38 10.89 16.31
N LYS A 22 7.92 11.79 15.49
CA LYS A 22 9.07 12.62 15.87
C LYS A 22 8.60 13.93 16.50
N LYS A 23 8.95 14.17 17.75
CA LYS A 23 8.66 15.42 18.47
C LYS A 23 9.44 16.60 17.89
N ARG A 24 8.98 17.82 18.19
CA ARG A 24 9.66 19.08 17.83
C ARG A 24 11.09 19.17 18.37
N ASP A 25 11.37 18.52 19.50
CA ASP A 25 12.69 18.40 20.12
C ASP A 25 13.62 17.36 19.43
N GLY A 26 13.15 16.71 18.37
CA GLY A 26 13.87 15.68 17.63
C GLY A 26 13.77 14.26 18.22
N SER A 27 13.23 14.11 19.42
CA SER A 27 13.05 12.79 20.07
C SER A 27 11.90 12.00 19.44
N ILE A 28 12.02 10.68 19.45
CA ILE A 28 11.03 9.77 18.86
C ILE A 28 10.07 9.29 19.95
N ARG A 29 8.76 9.31 19.67
CA ARG A 29 7.73 8.64 20.47
C ARG A 29 7.22 7.41 19.73
N PHE A 30 7.25 6.29 20.44
CA PHE A 30 6.59 5.05 20.08
C PHE A 30 5.13 5.13 20.54
N LEU A 31 4.19 5.11 19.60
CA LEU A 31 2.76 5.14 19.88
C LEU A 31 2.14 3.85 19.33
N VAL A 32 1.42 3.11 20.15
CA VAL A 32 0.58 2.00 19.65
C VAL A 32 -0.76 2.59 19.28
N ASP A 33 -1.16 2.42 18.03
CA ASP A 33 -2.44 2.94 17.55
C ASP A 33 -3.56 1.95 17.86
N TYR A 34 -4.22 2.16 19.01
CA TYR A 34 -5.40 1.39 19.39
C TYR A 34 -6.68 1.92 18.75
N ARG A 35 -6.62 2.95 17.89
CA ARG A 35 -7.82 3.50 17.26
C ARG A 35 -8.36 2.47 16.29
N GLY A 36 -9.59 2.03 16.53
CA GLY A 36 -10.39 1.43 15.48
C GLY A 36 -10.85 2.51 14.53
N HIS A 37 -10.51 2.39 13.25
CA HIS A 37 -11.07 3.27 12.25
C HIS A 37 -12.39 2.66 11.79
N CYS A 38 -13.47 3.43 11.88
CA CYS A 38 -14.81 2.93 11.57
C CYS A 38 -15.06 2.89 10.05
N PHE A 39 -14.34 3.70 9.26
CA PHE A 39 -14.53 3.78 7.81
C PHE A 39 -13.21 3.75 7.05
N TYR A 40 -13.20 2.92 6.02
CA TYR A 40 -12.09 2.70 5.10
C TYR A 40 -12.54 2.95 3.66
N THR A 41 -11.65 3.53 2.86
CA THR A 41 -11.79 3.62 1.41
C THR A 41 -10.50 3.14 0.78
N LYS A 42 -10.59 2.20 -0.15
CA LYS A 42 -9.49 1.78 -1.03
C LYS A 42 -9.72 2.37 -2.40
N LEU A 43 -8.76 3.14 -2.87
CA LEU A 43 -8.70 3.62 -4.25
C LEU A 43 -7.65 2.81 -5.01
N ASP A 44 -8.05 2.30 -6.18
CA ASP A 44 -7.17 1.61 -7.14
C ASP A 44 -6.91 2.56 -8.31
N LEU A 45 -5.64 2.76 -8.67
CA LEU A 45 -5.28 3.60 -9.82
C LEU A 45 -5.41 2.81 -11.12
N LYS A 46 -6.05 3.41 -12.12
CA LYS A 46 -6.26 2.77 -13.42
C LYS A 46 -4.94 2.67 -14.19
N SER A 47 -4.31 1.49 -14.20
CA SER A 47 -3.04 1.31 -14.91
C SER A 47 -1.97 2.31 -14.43
N GLY A 48 -1.81 2.44 -13.11
CA GLY A 48 -1.06 3.52 -12.44
C GLY A 48 0.26 3.90 -13.11
N TYR A 49 1.13 2.92 -13.38
CA TYR A 49 2.41 3.13 -14.07
C TYR A 49 2.29 3.96 -15.36
N PHE A 50 1.32 3.64 -16.23
CA PHE A 50 1.14 4.33 -17.51
C PHE A 50 0.64 5.78 -17.37
N GLN A 51 0.33 6.24 -16.16
CA GLN A 51 -0.05 7.63 -15.90
C GLN A 51 1.16 8.51 -15.56
N LEU A 52 2.31 7.92 -15.25
CA LEU A 52 3.53 8.69 -14.99
C LEU A 52 4.29 8.96 -16.28
N PRO A 53 4.59 10.23 -16.61
CA PRO A 53 5.38 10.55 -17.80
C PRO A 53 6.84 10.08 -17.64
N MET A 54 7.41 9.58 -18.74
CA MET A 54 8.85 9.31 -18.82
C MET A 54 9.62 10.58 -19.13
N HIS A 55 10.80 10.69 -18.53
CA HIS A 55 11.71 11.80 -18.83
C HIS A 55 12.25 11.64 -20.25
N GLU A 56 12.31 12.73 -21.03
CA GLU A 56 12.70 12.69 -22.44
C GLU A 56 14.06 12.00 -22.69
N THR A 57 15.03 12.19 -21.79
CA THR A 57 16.38 11.58 -21.92
C THR A 57 16.45 10.09 -21.55
N ASP A 58 15.35 9.52 -21.07
CA ASP A 58 15.27 8.11 -20.64
C ASP A 58 14.27 7.30 -21.48
N LYS A 59 13.58 7.91 -22.46
CA LYS A 59 12.58 7.23 -23.30
C LYS A 59 13.21 6.17 -24.20
N ASP A 60 14.36 6.48 -24.78
CA ASP A 60 15.14 5.59 -25.63
C ASP A 60 15.48 4.24 -24.95
N LYS A 61 15.70 4.26 -23.64
CA LYS A 61 15.96 3.06 -22.81
C LYS A 61 14.75 2.14 -22.67
N THR A 62 13.56 2.63 -22.99
CA THR A 62 12.31 1.85 -22.95
C THR A 62 11.95 1.27 -24.31
N ALA A 63 12.85 1.38 -25.30
CA ALA A 63 12.55 0.95 -26.65
C ALA A 63 12.30 -0.56 -26.76
N PHE A 64 11.30 -0.94 -27.56
CA PHE A 64 10.93 -2.33 -27.85
C PHE A 64 10.65 -2.51 -29.34
N ILE A 65 10.94 -3.70 -29.86
CA ILE A 65 10.79 -4.03 -31.27
C ILE A 65 9.51 -4.84 -31.48
N THR A 66 8.72 -4.42 -32.47
CA THR A 66 7.63 -5.20 -33.06
C THR A 66 8.08 -5.75 -34.42
N GLN A 67 7.28 -6.59 -35.07
CA GLN A 67 7.61 -7.13 -36.39
C GLN A 67 7.86 -6.03 -37.44
N ASP A 68 7.20 -4.88 -37.28
CA ASP A 68 7.19 -3.81 -38.29
C ASP A 68 8.07 -2.60 -37.93
N ALA A 69 8.32 -2.34 -36.64
CA ALA A 69 9.05 -1.14 -36.19
C ALA A 69 9.60 -1.21 -34.76
N LEU A 70 10.51 -0.29 -34.45
CA LEU A 70 11.01 0.04 -33.11
C LEU A 70 10.13 1.14 -32.50
N TRP A 71 9.69 0.95 -31.26
CA TRP A 71 8.83 1.86 -30.51
C TRP A 71 9.44 2.17 -29.15
N GLU A 72 9.05 3.27 -28.52
CA GLU A 72 9.45 3.66 -27.17
C GLU A 72 8.26 4.18 -26.35
N PHE A 73 8.36 4.16 -25.03
CA PHE A 73 7.27 4.60 -24.16
C PHE A 73 7.39 6.07 -23.77
N ASN A 74 6.29 6.82 -23.91
CA ASN A 74 6.17 8.19 -23.38
C ASN A 74 5.84 8.24 -21.87
N VAL A 75 5.43 7.11 -21.31
CA VAL A 75 4.98 6.95 -19.92
C VAL A 75 5.69 5.77 -19.30
N LEU A 76 5.70 5.66 -17.97
CA LEU A 76 6.45 4.64 -17.25
C LEU A 76 5.89 3.25 -17.61
N PRO A 77 6.66 2.39 -18.32
CA PRO A 77 6.19 1.06 -18.66
C PRO A 77 6.22 0.15 -17.43
N GLN A 78 5.38 -0.88 -17.43
CA GLN A 78 5.45 -1.93 -16.43
C GLN A 78 6.67 -2.83 -16.65
N GLY A 79 7.21 -3.39 -15.57
CA GLY A 79 8.31 -4.36 -15.63
C GLY A 79 9.72 -3.76 -15.58
N ILE A 80 9.89 -2.44 -15.64
CA ILE A 80 11.21 -1.85 -15.44
C ILE A 80 11.59 -1.86 -13.95
N MET A 81 12.86 -2.19 -13.65
CA MET A 81 13.33 -2.37 -12.27
C MET A 81 13.07 -1.16 -11.36
N ASN A 82 13.23 0.05 -11.90
CA ASN A 82 13.08 1.30 -11.13
C ASN A 82 11.68 1.89 -11.20
N GLY A 83 10.72 1.21 -11.85
CA GLY A 83 9.36 1.71 -12.02
C GLY A 83 8.63 1.82 -10.69
N SER A 84 8.54 0.72 -9.94
CA SER A 84 7.80 0.67 -8.67
C SER A 84 8.36 1.63 -7.62
N PRO A 85 9.69 1.72 -7.38
CA PRO A 85 10.24 2.71 -6.45
C PRO A 85 9.96 4.17 -6.88
N LYS A 86 10.01 4.48 -8.18
CA LYS A 86 9.70 5.80 -8.70
C LYS A 86 8.23 6.15 -8.51
N PHE A 87 7.36 5.18 -8.76
CA PHE A 87 5.92 5.31 -8.53
C PHE A 87 5.61 5.59 -7.06
N GLN A 88 6.15 4.76 -6.15
CA GLN A 88 6.00 4.95 -4.71
C GLN A 88 6.49 6.32 -4.25
N ARG A 89 7.64 6.79 -4.76
CA ARG A 89 8.16 8.11 -4.42
C ARG A 89 7.24 9.23 -4.89
N THR A 90 6.68 9.10 -6.08
CA THR A 90 5.75 10.10 -6.62
C THR A 90 4.49 10.18 -5.77
N MET A 91 3.92 9.02 -5.41
CA MET A 91 2.76 8.96 -4.52
C MET A 91 3.05 9.48 -3.11
N HIS A 92 4.22 9.16 -2.54
CA HIS A 92 4.64 9.73 -1.26
C HIS A 92 4.79 11.25 -1.32
N ASN A 93 5.25 11.82 -2.42
CA ASN A 93 5.37 13.27 -2.55
C ASN A 93 3.99 13.94 -2.69
N LEU A 94 3.06 13.30 -3.40
CA LEU A 94 1.69 13.81 -3.60
C LEU A 94 0.83 13.71 -2.36
N LEU A 95 0.85 12.55 -1.69
CA LEU A 95 -0.04 12.21 -0.56
C LEU A 95 0.69 12.22 0.79
N GLY A 96 1.91 12.75 0.83
CA GLY A 96 2.77 12.72 2.02
C GLY A 96 2.26 13.52 3.22
N PHE A 97 1.38 14.50 2.99
CA PHE A 97 0.87 15.42 4.02
C PHE A 97 -0.13 14.76 4.97
N GLY A 98 -0.94 13.79 4.51
CA GLY A 98 -1.87 13.01 5.34
C GLY A 98 -1.36 11.63 5.72
N ARG A 99 -0.10 11.33 5.36
CA ARG A 99 0.50 10.01 5.51
C ARG A 99 0.58 9.65 6.99
N TRP A 100 0.12 8.45 7.32
CA TRP A 100 0.03 7.89 8.69
C TRP A 100 -1.07 8.47 9.58
N ASP A 101 -1.67 9.59 9.20
CA ASP A 101 -2.80 10.16 9.95
C ASP A 101 -4.14 9.64 9.46
N TYR A 102 -4.36 9.64 8.14
CA TYR A 102 -5.60 9.15 7.52
C TYR A 102 -5.43 8.57 6.12
N VAL A 103 -4.21 8.57 5.55
CA VAL A 103 -3.90 7.91 4.27
C VAL A 103 -2.64 7.04 4.36
N MET A 104 -2.70 5.88 3.74
CA MET A 104 -1.59 4.96 3.51
C MET A 104 -1.53 4.62 2.02
N VAL A 105 -0.33 4.64 1.45
CA VAL A 105 -0.14 4.37 0.02
C VAL A 105 0.90 3.29 -0.17
N TYR A 106 0.56 2.28 -0.95
CA TYR A 106 1.47 1.22 -1.37
C TYR A 106 1.30 0.94 -2.86
N LEU A 107 2.28 1.36 -3.64
CA LEU A 107 2.25 1.35 -5.10
C LEU A 107 0.93 1.95 -5.60
N ASP A 108 0.14 1.18 -6.35
CA ASP A 108 -1.13 1.59 -6.95
C ASP A 108 -2.33 1.59 -5.97
N ASP A 109 -2.15 1.00 -4.78
CA ASP A 109 -3.19 0.86 -3.77
C ASP A 109 -3.13 2.01 -2.75
N ILE A 110 -4.16 2.86 -2.72
CA ILE A 110 -4.32 3.95 -1.75
C ILE A 110 -5.42 3.58 -0.76
N LEU A 111 -5.07 3.55 0.53
CA LEU A 111 -5.99 3.33 1.63
C LEU A 111 -6.22 4.62 2.40
N ILE A 112 -7.48 5.04 2.53
CA ILE A 112 -7.92 6.16 3.34
C ILE A 112 -8.70 5.57 4.52
N PHE A 113 -8.45 6.05 5.73
CA PHE A 113 -9.10 5.56 6.94
C PHE A 113 -9.46 6.71 7.88
N SER A 114 -10.60 6.60 8.57
CA SER A 114 -11.09 7.68 9.46
C SER A 114 -11.99 7.13 10.55
N CYS A 115 -12.11 7.87 11.66
CA CYS A 115 -12.91 7.47 12.81
C CYS A 115 -14.40 7.85 12.68
N SER A 116 -14.74 8.80 11.81
CA SER A 116 -16.13 9.20 11.57
C SER A 116 -16.41 9.37 10.08
N PHE A 117 -17.66 9.19 9.67
CA PHE A 117 -18.08 9.34 8.27
C PHE A 117 -17.88 10.78 7.75
N ASN A 118 -18.11 11.77 8.61
CA ASN A 118 -17.95 13.19 8.24
C ASN A 118 -16.47 13.55 7.98
N GLU A 119 -15.55 13.07 8.82
CA GLU A 119 -14.11 13.21 8.57
C GLU A 119 -13.70 12.42 7.34
N HIS A 120 -14.21 11.20 7.17
CA HIS A 120 -13.90 10.34 6.03
C HIS A 120 -14.26 11.02 4.70
N THR A 121 -15.41 11.68 4.64
CA THR A 121 -15.86 12.42 3.44
C THR A 121 -14.93 13.60 3.15
N LYS A 122 -14.42 14.29 4.19
CA LYS A 122 -13.44 15.39 4.01
C LYS A 122 -12.11 14.85 3.47
N HIS A 123 -11.57 13.80 4.09
CA HIS A 123 -10.32 13.17 3.65
C HIS A 123 -10.44 12.62 2.22
N LEU A 124 -11.55 11.96 1.89
CA LEU A 124 -11.79 11.44 0.55
C LEU A 124 -11.82 12.56 -0.49
N ASN A 125 -12.54 13.65 -0.23
CA ASN A 125 -12.59 14.81 -1.14
C ASN A 125 -11.22 15.46 -1.31
N GLU A 126 -10.43 15.58 -0.25
CA GLU A 126 -9.07 16.14 -0.29
C GLU A 126 -8.15 15.27 -1.16
N ILE A 127 -8.14 13.96 -0.94
CA ILE A 127 -7.30 13.02 -1.69
C ILE A 127 -7.72 12.98 -3.17
N LEU A 128 -9.02 12.89 -3.46
CA LEU A 128 -9.51 12.90 -4.85
C LEU A 128 -9.18 14.22 -5.56
N SER A 129 -9.27 15.36 -4.86
CA SER A 129 -8.90 16.67 -5.42
C SER A 129 -7.42 16.75 -5.79
N ILE A 130 -6.55 16.14 -4.99
CA ILE A 130 -5.10 16.11 -5.24
C ILE A 130 -4.76 15.17 -6.39
N LEU A 131 -5.36 13.98 -6.42
CA LEU A 131 -5.22 13.04 -7.52
C LEU A 131 -5.70 13.67 -8.84
N ALA A 132 -6.84 14.35 -8.84
CA ALA A 132 -7.36 15.05 -10.00
C ALA A 132 -6.42 16.17 -10.48
N LYS A 133 -5.87 16.98 -9.57
CA LYS A 133 -4.89 18.03 -9.90
C LYS A 133 -3.61 17.46 -10.51
N ALA A 134 -3.19 16.28 -10.07
CA ALA A 134 -2.03 15.58 -10.59
C ALA A 134 -2.35 14.70 -11.81
N ASN A 135 -3.57 14.80 -12.37
CA ASN A 135 -4.07 14.04 -13.52
C ASN A 135 -4.06 12.51 -13.32
N PHE A 136 -4.17 12.03 -12.07
CA PHE A 136 -4.34 10.61 -11.81
C PHE A 136 -5.79 10.17 -12.00
N GLN A 137 -5.96 9.03 -12.66
CA GLN A 137 -7.22 8.35 -12.87
C GLN A 137 -7.33 7.15 -11.93
N VAL A 138 -8.44 7.09 -11.20
CA VAL A 138 -8.85 5.94 -10.39
C VAL A 138 -9.73 5.00 -11.19
N ASN A 139 -9.74 3.72 -10.84
CA ASN A 139 -10.60 2.70 -11.42
C ASN A 139 -11.84 2.47 -10.53
N PRO A 140 -13.02 3.01 -10.87
CA PRO A 140 -14.20 2.94 -10.02
C PRO A 140 -14.63 1.51 -9.68
N ASP A 141 -14.46 0.58 -10.63
CA ASP A 141 -14.90 -0.82 -10.48
C ASP A 141 -14.09 -1.59 -9.43
N LYS A 142 -12.85 -1.15 -9.16
CA LYS A 142 -11.95 -1.75 -8.17
C LYS A 142 -11.84 -0.97 -6.87
N CYS A 143 -12.46 0.21 -6.81
CA CYS A 143 -12.48 1.03 -5.62
C CYS A 143 -13.55 0.53 -4.63
N CYS A 144 -13.21 0.54 -3.34
CA CYS A 144 -14.17 0.30 -2.26
C CYS A 144 -14.28 1.59 -1.45
N ILE A 145 -15.47 2.18 -1.31
CA ILE A 145 -15.66 3.48 -0.68
C ILE A 145 -16.46 3.34 0.62
N ALA A 146 -15.96 3.95 1.69
CA ALA A 146 -16.62 4.09 3.00
C ALA A 146 -17.16 2.77 3.59
N VAL A 147 -16.33 1.72 3.57
CA VAL A 147 -16.64 0.40 4.15
C VAL A 147 -16.04 0.25 5.55
N GLN A 148 -16.65 -0.58 6.39
CA GLN A 148 -16.14 -0.86 7.75
C GLN A 148 -15.10 -1.98 7.78
N GLU A 149 -15.06 -2.80 6.73
CA GLU A 149 -14.10 -3.87 6.53
C GLU A 149 -13.54 -3.78 5.11
N ILE A 150 -12.22 -3.85 4.97
CA ILE A 150 -11.53 -3.67 3.70
C ILE A 150 -10.41 -4.66 3.51
N TYR A 151 -10.22 -5.07 2.26
CA TYR A 151 -9.10 -5.90 1.87
C TYR A 151 -7.95 -5.04 1.32
N PHE A 152 -6.80 -5.08 1.98
CA PHE A 152 -5.63 -4.27 1.64
C PHE A 152 -4.33 -5.04 1.87
N LEU A 153 -3.44 -5.08 0.86
CA LEU A 153 -2.13 -5.75 0.90
C LEU A 153 -2.16 -7.17 1.49
N SER A 154 -3.12 -8.00 1.07
CA SER A 154 -3.31 -9.36 1.57
C SER A 154 -3.83 -9.49 3.02
N HIS A 155 -4.28 -8.39 3.61
CA HIS A 155 -4.87 -8.37 4.95
C HIS A 155 -6.31 -7.87 4.86
N THR A 156 -7.17 -8.47 5.68
CA THR A 156 -8.50 -7.95 5.99
C THR A 156 -8.37 -7.01 7.18
N ILE A 157 -8.73 -5.75 6.98
CA ILE A 157 -8.69 -4.70 7.98
C ILE A 157 -10.13 -4.36 8.36
N ASN A 158 -10.41 -4.40 9.66
CA ASN A 158 -11.66 -4.02 10.29
C ASN A 158 -11.34 -3.07 11.45
N GLU A 159 -12.33 -2.31 11.92
CA GLU A 159 -12.28 -1.44 13.11
C GLU A 159 -11.46 -2.04 14.28
N GLN A 160 -11.53 -3.34 14.53
CA GLN A 160 -10.84 -3.95 15.68
C GLN A 160 -9.60 -4.77 15.31
N LEU A 161 -9.43 -5.11 14.02
CA LEU A 161 -8.63 -6.28 13.62
C LEU A 161 -7.91 -6.07 12.28
N ILE A 162 -6.63 -6.40 12.25
CA ILE A 162 -5.89 -6.67 11.01
C ILE A 162 -5.61 -8.16 10.98
N LYS A 163 -6.24 -8.88 10.06
CA LYS A 163 -6.06 -10.33 9.89
C LYS A 163 -5.45 -10.63 8.52
N PRO A 164 -4.46 -11.53 8.42
CA PRO A 164 -4.02 -12.00 7.12
C PRO A 164 -5.16 -12.77 6.42
N ASN A 165 -5.17 -12.75 5.09
CA ASN A 165 -6.23 -13.38 4.31
C ASN A 165 -6.32 -14.88 4.62
N GLY A 166 -7.48 -15.32 5.11
CA GLY A 166 -7.76 -16.74 5.39
C GLY A 166 -7.44 -17.66 4.21
N ASN A 167 -7.70 -17.21 2.97
CA ASN A 167 -7.47 -18.02 1.76
C ASN A 167 -5.99 -18.27 1.46
N LYS A 168 -5.10 -17.32 1.79
CA LYS A 168 -3.65 -17.52 1.64
C LYS A 168 -3.11 -18.39 2.78
N ILE A 169 -3.66 -18.22 3.98
CA ILE A 169 -3.28 -19.02 5.14
C ILE A 169 -3.66 -20.49 4.93
N THR A 170 -4.87 -20.79 4.46
CA THR A 170 -5.27 -22.18 4.14
C THR A 170 -4.37 -22.78 3.07
N ALA A 171 -3.99 -22.01 2.04
CA ALA A 171 -3.07 -22.51 1.02
C ALA A 171 -1.67 -22.87 1.57
N ILE A 172 -1.21 -22.18 2.61
CA ILE A 172 0.05 -22.49 3.31
C ILE A 172 -0.10 -23.68 4.28
N ILE A 173 -1.24 -23.77 4.97
CA ILE A 173 -1.53 -24.89 5.88
C ILE A 173 -1.71 -26.21 5.12
N ASP A 174 -2.35 -26.16 3.96
CA ASP A 174 -2.64 -27.32 3.12
C ASP A 174 -1.46 -27.73 2.22
N LEU A 175 -0.35 -26.96 2.22
CA LEU A 175 0.86 -27.27 1.47
C LEU A 175 1.54 -28.51 2.09
N PRO A 176 1.82 -29.57 1.30
CA PRO A 176 2.55 -30.72 1.80
C PRO A 176 3.96 -30.31 2.25
N ALA A 177 4.48 -31.02 3.27
CA ALA A 177 5.81 -30.76 3.79
C ALA A 177 6.85 -30.91 2.66
N PRO A 178 7.71 -29.91 2.43
CA PRO A 178 8.69 -29.96 1.35
C PRO A 178 9.66 -31.11 1.57
N THR A 179 9.87 -31.92 0.54
CA THR A 179 10.77 -33.08 0.59
C THR A 179 12.13 -32.78 -0.03
N THR A 180 12.21 -31.70 -0.80
CA THR A 180 13.44 -31.25 -1.47
C THR A 180 13.85 -29.85 -1.05
N ILE A 181 15.15 -29.53 -1.20
CA ILE A 181 15.70 -28.19 -0.90
C ILE A 181 15.02 -27.10 -1.75
N LYS A 182 14.65 -27.40 -3.00
CA LYS A 182 13.96 -26.46 -3.88
C LYS A 182 12.55 -26.15 -3.36
N GLU A 183 11.79 -27.17 -2.97
CA GLU A 183 10.47 -27.00 -2.36
C GLU A 183 10.56 -26.28 -1.01
N ALA A 184 11.62 -26.53 -0.23
CA ALA A 184 11.86 -25.84 1.04
C ALA A 184 12.13 -24.34 0.83
N ASN A 185 12.91 -23.97 -0.18
CA ASN A 185 13.14 -22.56 -0.51
C ASN A 185 11.86 -21.90 -1.06
N GLU A 186 11.13 -22.57 -1.95
CA GLU A 186 9.83 -22.07 -2.44
C GLU A 186 8.77 -21.94 -1.33
N PHE A 187 8.84 -22.76 -0.28
CA PHE A 187 7.98 -22.65 0.89
C PHE A 187 8.36 -21.45 1.77
N LEU A 188 9.67 -21.18 1.97
CA LEU A 188 10.15 -20.04 2.74
C LEU A 188 9.90 -18.69 2.04
N ASP A 189 9.85 -18.68 0.71
CA ASP A 189 9.63 -17.48 -0.10
C ASP A 189 8.14 -17.09 -0.24
N LYS A 190 7.21 -17.92 0.25
CA LYS A 190 5.74 -17.71 0.18
C LYS A 190 5.16 -17.08 1.45
#